data_AF-A0A402D4M6-F1
#
_entry.id   AF-A0A402D4M6-F1
#
_cell.length_a   1.000
_cell.length_b   1.000
_cell.length_c   1.000
_cell.angle_alpha   90.00
_cell.angle_beta   90.00
_cell.angle_gamma   90.00
#
_symmetry.space_group_name_H-M   'P 1'
#
loop_
_entity.id
_entity.type
_entity.pdbx_description
1 polymer ?
#
loop_
_entity_poly.entity_id
_entity_poly.type
_entity_poly.pdbx_seq_one_letter_code
_entity_poly.pdbx_strand_id
1 'polypeptide(L)'
;MRLFSRPKPAHLIEYQETELYHTASFVNPDLDRELSRNFAHYFCGEHEIAGADCPNCQKPLLRFLTLDTSDERVGLTKLGGRKIHCLFCWTCGIAQEPFSYQHHDDGSVSLIEYGDGEPETDFPYEDYPIAFPGASVSLLAISSEAQKSIHSVNAGRTQITSWREKYPDIFGCKHQVGGEPFLIQQNPDYEKERDVRCPECKKRMPFLAAIADDCLDERGFTENEGVQVLFHLCSACFIFFAFQQCD
;
A
#
# COMPACT_ATOMS: atom_id res chain seq x y z
N MET A 1 -4.44 -8.07 25.70
CA MET A 1 -4.37 -6.68 25.20
C MET A 1 -4.88 -6.66 23.76
N ARG A 2 -6.10 -6.17 23.49
CA ARG A 2 -6.67 -6.10 22.13
C ARG A 2 -6.11 -4.86 21.44
N LEU A 3 -5.13 -5.03 20.56
CA LEU A 3 -4.38 -3.90 19.99
C LEU A 3 -5.13 -3.10 18.92
N PHE A 4 -6.27 -3.56 18.41
CA PHE A 4 -7.03 -2.83 17.38
C PHE A 4 -8.54 -3.08 17.53
N SER A 5 -9.29 -2.12 18.10
CA SER A 5 -10.77 -2.15 18.10
C SER A 5 -11.41 -0.98 17.35
N ARG A 6 -10.61 -0.01 16.89
CA ARG A 6 -11.09 1.07 16.01
C ARG A 6 -10.47 0.90 14.62
N PRO A 7 -11.25 1.06 13.55
CA PRO A 7 -10.70 1.13 12.20
C PRO A 7 -9.66 2.25 12.15
N LYS A 8 -8.51 1.97 11.54
CA LYS A 8 -7.47 2.98 11.35
C LYS A 8 -8.01 4.08 10.44
N PRO A 9 -7.74 5.37 10.73
CA PRO A 9 -8.09 6.44 9.81
C PRO A 9 -7.43 6.19 8.45
N ALA A 10 -8.18 6.46 7.39
CA ALA A 10 -7.77 6.22 6.01
C ALA A 10 -7.17 7.50 5.43
N HIS A 11 -6.07 7.37 4.71
CA HIS A 11 -5.40 8.50 4.09
C HIS A 11 -5.04 8.18 2.65
N LEU A 12 -5.29 9.13 1.75
CA LEU A 12 -4.71 9.11 0.41
C LEU A 12 -3.24 9.51 0.52
N ILE A 13 -2.37 8.87 -0.27
CA ILE A 13 -0.96 9.24 -0.40
C ILE A 13 -0.83 10.23 -1.56
N GLU A 14 -0.43 11.46 -1.27
CA GLU A 14 -0.20 12.53 -2.26
C GLU A 14 1.30 12.80 -2.36
N TYR A 15 1.90 12.67 -3.55
CA TYR A 15 3.30 13.06 -3.82
C TYR A 15 3.45 14.15 -4.88
N GLN A 16 2.35 14.59 -5.50
CA GLN A 16 2.27 15.78 -6.34
C GLN A 16 1.15 16.66 -5.80
N GLU A 17 1.45 17.92 -5.47
CA GLU A 17 0.43 18.85 -4.96
C GLU A 17 -0.63 19.06 -6.03
N THR A 18 -1.85 18.62 -5.74
CA THR A 18 -3.01 18.90 -6.58
C THR A 18 -3.68 20.19 -6.08
N GLU A 19 -3.90 21.15 -6.97
CA GLU A 19 -4.45 22.46 -6.61
C GLU A 19 -5.95 22.42 -6.24
N LEU A 20 -6.69 21.40 -6.71
CA LEU A 20 -8.14 21.32 -6.54
C LEU A 20 -8.57 19.91 -6.14
N TYR A 21 -9.15 19.80 -4.94
CA TYR A 21 -9.78 18.58 -4.44
C TYR A 21 -11.28 18.80 -4.21
N HIS A 22 -12.08 17.75 -4.38
CA HIS A 22 -13.48 17.81 -3.96
C HIS A 22 -13.57 17.66 -2.44
N THR A 23 -14.21 18.64 -1.80
CA THR A 23 -14.35 18.71 -0.33
C THR A 23 -15.10 17.52 0.28
N ALA A 24 -15.82 16.74 -0.51
CA ALA A 24 -16.48 15.52 -0.05
C ALA A 24 -15.49 14.36 0.22
N SER A 25 -14.36 14.35 -0.48
CA SER A 25 -13.37 13.27 -0.42
C SER A 25 -12.50 13.34 0.84
N PHE A 26 -12.18 14.54 1.32
CA PHE A 26 -11.18 14.76 2.37
C PHE A 26 -11.69 15.60 3.54
N VAL A 27 -11.01 15.50 4.68
CA VAL A 27 -11.37 16.25 5.90
C VAL A 27 -10.76 17.66 5.88
N ASN A 28 -9.44 17.78 5.80
CA ASN A 28 -8.74 19.07 5.72
C ASN A 28 -7.35 18.91 5.05
N PRO A 29 -7.29 18.90 3.71
CA PRO A 29 -6.05 18.63 2.96
C PRO A 29 -4.88 19.53 3.31
N ASP A 30 -5.13 20.83 3.52
CA ASP A 30 -4.05 21.80 3.79
C ASP A 30 -3.39 21.55 5.15
N LEU A 31 -4.21 21.30 6.18
CA LEU A 31 -3.70 20.90 7.49
C LEU A 31 -2.97 19.55 7.41
N ASP A 32 -3.50 18.59 6.66
CA ASP A 32 -2.89 17.28 6.49
C ASP A 32 -1.52 17.34 5.81
N ARG A 33 -1.34 18.23 4.83
CA ARG A 33 -0.05 18.51 4.19
C ARG A 33 0.93 19.15 5.16
N GLU A 34 0.49 20.18 5.89
CA GLU A 34 1.32 20.84 6.90
C GLU A 34 1.81 19.83 7.96
N LEU A 35 0.92 18.98 8.46
CA LEU A 35 1.27 17.93 9.40
C LEU A 35 2.27 16.93 8.80
N SER A 36 2.07 16.52 7.55
CA SER A 36 2.93 15.54 6.87
C SER A 36 4.37 16.01 6.71
N ARG A 37 4.62 17.32 6.65
CA ARG A 37 5.99 17.88 6.60
C ARG A 37 6.82 17.57 7.84
N ASN A 38 6.19 17.16 8.96
CA ASN A 38 6.88 16.78 10.19
C ASN A 38 7.34 15.31 10.22
N PHE A 39 6.96 14.52 9.22
CA PHE A 39 7.19 13.09 9.19
C PHE A 39 7.95 12.67 7.94
N ALA A 40 8.78 11.65 8.08
CA ALA A 40 9.67 11.19 7.02
C ALA A 40 9.02 10.07 6.18
N HIS A 41 7.87 10.36 5.59
CA HIS A 41 7.19 9.46 4.65
C HIS A 41 7.72 9.63 3.22
N TYR A 42 7.95 8.53 2.52
CA TYR A 42 8.51 8.56 1.16
C TYR A 42 7.80 7.57 0.24
N PHE A 43 7.47 8.00 -0.96
CA PHE A 43 7.09 7.15 -2.07
C PHE A 43 8.32 6.77 -2.88
N CYS A 44 8.42 5.51 -3.31
CA CYS A 44 9.48 5.06 -4.21
C CYS A 44 10.92 5.35 -3.74
N GLY A 45 11.87 5.42 -4.69
CA GLY A 45 13.28 5.71 -4.48
C GLY A 45 14.15 4.51 -4.13
N GLU A 46 15.44 4.66 -4.37
CA GLU A 46 16.47 3.67 -4.05
C GLU A 46 16.56 3.36 -2.55
N HIS A 47 17.08 2.17 -2.24
CA HIS A 47 17.37 1.74 -0.88
C HIS A 47 18.50 0.72 -0.81
N GLU A 48 19.07 0.57 0.38
CA GLU A 48 20.11 -0.43 0.71
C GLU A 48 19.66 -1.32 1.88
N ILE A 49 18.36 -1.63 1.95
CA ILE A 49 17.78 -2.46 3.02
C ILE A 49 18.37 -3.88 2.92
N ALA A 50 19.12 -4.28 3.94
CA ALA A 50 19.73 -5.61 3.98
C ALA A 50 18.65 -6.71 3.96
N GLY A 51 18.84 -7.71 3.09
CA GLY A 51 17.91 -8.83 2.91
C GLY A 51 16.70 -8.53 2.02
N ALA A 52 16.62 -7.32 1.46
CA ALA A 52 15.55 -6.91 0.53
C ALA A 52 15.90 -7.22 -0.94
N ASP A 53 16.54 -8.35 -1.20
CA ASP A 53 16.80 -8.83 -2.56
C ASP A 53 15.78 -9.91 -2.93
N CYS A 54 15.29 -9.86 -4.17
CA CYS A 54 14.37 -10.86 -4.68
C CYS A 54 15.08 -12.20 -4.87
N PRO A 55 14.62 -13.31 -4.26
CA PRO A 55 15.25 -14.62 -4.38
C PRO A 55 15.16 -15.18 -5.80
N ASN A 56 14.14 -14.78 -6.56
CA ASN A 56 13.91 -15.27 -7.91
C ASN A 56 14.81 -14.54 -8.92
N CYS A 57 14.76 -13.21 -8.98
CA CYS A 57 15.49 -12.42 -9.98
C CYS A 57 16.78 -11.75 -9.51
N GLN A 58 17.13 -11.86 -8.22
CA GLN A 58 18.34 -11.28 -7.62
C GLN A 58 18.45 -9.75 -7.73
N LYS A 59 17.38 -9.07 -8.17
CA LYS A 59 17.27 -7.61 -8.11
C LYS A 59 16.79 -7.19 -6.71
N PRO A 60 17.14 -5.98 -6.23
CA PRO A 60 16.49 -5.42 -5.06
C PRO A 60 14.98 -5.42 -5.23
N LEU A 61 14.24 -5.72 -4.16
CA LEU A 61 12.81 -5.47 -4.11
C LEU A 61 12.58 -3.98 -4.34
N LEU A 62 11.50 -3.60 -5.03
CA LEU A 62 11.14 -2.20 -5.13
C LEU A 62 10.53 -1.73 -3.82
N ARG A 63 10.92 -0.55 -3.35
CA ARG A 63 10.25 0.14 -2.26
C ARG A 63 9.12 0.99 -2.81
N PHE A 64 7.88 0.65 -2.49
CA PHE A 64 6.71 1.40 -2.91
C PHE A 64 6.46 2.57 -1.96
N LEU A 65 6.62 2.32 -0.66
CA LEU A 65 6.29 3.28 0.37
C LEU A 65 7.18 3.08 1.59
N THR A 66 7.63 4.18 2.18
CA THR A 66 8.18 4.26 3.52
C THR A 66 7.23 5.04 4.39
N LEU A 67 6.83 4.47 5.54
CA LEU A 67 6.05 5.17 6.54
C LEU A 67 6.85 5.39 7.80
N ASP A 68 6.85 6.63 8.28
CA ASP A 68 7.33 7.01 9.60
C ASP A 68 6.29 6.61 10.66
N THR A 69 6.62 5.64 11.51
CA THR A 69 5.67 5.15 12.52
C THR A 69 5.47 6.10 13.69
N SER A 70 6.24 7.19 13.78
CA SER A 70 5.97 8.26 14.74
C SER A 70 4.73 9.09 14.38
N ASP A 71 4.26 9.01 13.13
CA ASP A 71 3.00 9.62 12.71
C ASP A 71 1.80 8.86 13.29
N GLU A 72 1.11 9.48 14.25
CA GLU A 72 -0.08 8.93 14.90
C GLU A 72 -1.20 8.57 13.91
N ARG A 73 -1.26 9.25 12.76
CA ARG A 73 -2.26 9.01 11.72
C ARG A 73 -2.14 7.62 11.09
N VAL A 74 -0.93 7.05 11.07
CA VAL A 74 -0.66 5.69 10.56
C VAL A 74 -1.11 4.62 11.58
N GLY A 75 -1.28 5.01 12.85
CA GLY A 75 -1.72 4.11 13.92
C GLY A 75 -0.68 3.04 14.26
N LEU A 76 0.61 3.37 14.16
CA LEU A 76 1.74 2.48 14.38
C LEU A 76 2.75 2.98 15.42
N THR A 77 2.43 4.02 16.20
CA THR A 77 3.36 4.62 17.19
C THR A 77 3.89 3.66 18.24
N LYS A 78 3.20 2.54 18.51
CA LYS A 78 3.69 1.47 19.39
C LYS A 78 4.92 0.74 18.85
N LEU A 79 5.27 0.98 17.59
CA LEU A 79 6.50 0.51 16.98
C LEU A 79 7.69 1.45 17.30
N GLY A 80 7.49 2.55 18.01
CA GLY A 80 8.60 3.34 18.57
C GLY A 80 9.31 4.24 17.56
N GLY A 81 8.59 4.82 16.59
CA GLY A 81 9.15 5.81 15.66
C GLY A 81 10.08 5.24 14.59
N ARG A 82 10.09 3.91 14.43
CA ARG A 82 10.80 3.24 13.33
C ARG A 82 10.19 3.62 11.97
N LYS A 83 10.99 3.54 10.90
CA LYS A 83 10.48 3.56 9.52
C LYS A 83 10.10 2.14 9.12
N ILE A 84 9.02 2.01 8.38
CA ILE A 84 8.61 0.74 7.76
C ILE A 84 8.58 0.88 6.25
N HIS A 85 8.90 -0.20 5.55
CA HIS A 85 9.03 -0.21 4.10
C HIS A 85 8.09 -1.25 3.50
N CYS A 86 7.20 -0.81 2.62
CA CYS A 86 6.40 -1.64 1.75
C CYS A 86 7.23 -2.03 0.53
N LEU A 87 7.74 -3.26 0.54
CA LEU A 87 8.63 -3.83 -0.48
C LEU A 87 7.87 -4.86 -1.33
N PHE A 88 8.10 -4.89 -2.65
CA PHE A 88 7.51 -5.87 -3.58
C PHE A 88 8.34 -6.01 -4.86
N CYS A 89 8.16 -7.09 -5.62
CA CYS A 89 8.85 -7.32 -6.89
C CYS A 89 7.84 -7.68 -7.99
N TRP A 90 7.84 -6.90 -9.07
CA TRP A 90 7.01 -7.15 -10.26
C TRP A 90 7.68 -8.02 -11.31
N THR A 91 9.00 -8.15 -11.30
CA THR A 91 9.79 -8.70 -12.42
C THR A 91 9.89 -10.23 -12.45
N CYS A 92 9.11 -10.93 -11.63
CA CYS A 92 9.17 -12.40 -11.51
C CYS A 92 7.92 -12.97 -10.84
N GLY A 93 7.88 -14.30 -10.70
CA GLY A 93 6.75 -15.03 -10.10
C GLY A 93 6.38 -14.68 -8.64
N ILE A 94 7.18 -13.88 -7.92
CA ILE A 94 6.77 -13.35 -6.59
C ILE A 94 5.45 -12.60 -6.70
N ALA A 95 5.22 -11.91 -7.80
CA ALA A 95 4.01 -11.12 -8.02
C ALA A 95 2.73 -11.98 -8.04
N GLN A 96 2.86 -13.27 -8.40
CA GLN A 96 1.73 -14.16 -8.65
C GLN A 96 1.28 -14.98 -7.43
N GLU A 97 2.09 -15.02 -6.37
CA GLU A 97 1.90 -15.88 -5.21
C GLU A 97 1.98 -15.08 -3.90
N PRO A 98 1.49 -15.64 -2.77
CA PRO A 98 1.63 -15.01 -1.47
C PRO A 98 3.09 -14.62 -1.15
N PHE A 99 3.31 -13.34 -0.87
CA PHE A 99 4.62 -12.79 -0.51
C PHE A 99 4.60 -12.23 0.91
N SER A 100 5.51 -12.65 1.78
CA SER A 100 5.65 -12.12 3.12
C SER A 100 7.10 -11.99 3.56
N TYR A 101 7.36 -10.97 4.38
CA TYR A 101 8.69 -10.67 4.92
C TYR A 101 8.58 -10.02 6.30
N GLN A 102 9.58 -10.25 7.13
CA GLN A 102 9.72 -9.66 8.45
C GLN A 102 10.66 -8.48 8.40
N HIS A 103 10.28 -7.38 9.04
CA HIS A 103 11.21 -6.30 9.38
C HIS A 103 11.89 -6.59 10.71
N HIS A 104 13.17 -6.26 10.82
CA HIS A 104 13.96 -6.40 12.05
C HIS A 104 14.25 -5.04 12.68
N ASP A 105 14.67 -5.05 13.95
CA ASP A 105 14.95 -3.82 14.69
C ASP A 105 16.18 -3.06 14.18
N ASP A 106 17.08 -3.72 13.45
CA ASP A 106 18.24 -3.11 12.79
C ASP A 106 17.91 -2.49 11.41
N GLY A 107 16.64 -2.57 10.98
CA GLY A 107 16.16 -2.07 9.70
C GLY A 107 16.35 -3.04 8.53
N SER A 108 16.94 -4.21 8.75
CA SER A 108 16.99 -5.28 7.76
C SER A 108 15.63 -5.98 7.61
N VAL A 109 15.50 -6.79 6.56
CA VAL A 109 14.33 -7.65 6.36
C VAL A 109 14.74 -9.11 6.14
N SER A 110 13.80 -10.02 6.37
CA SER A 110 13.94 -11.43 5.99
C SER A 110 12.67 -11.92 5.31
N LEU A 111 12.82 -12.58 4.17
CA LEU A 111 11.70 -13.17 3.44
C LEU A 111 11.22 -14.43 4.17
N ILE A 112 9.90 -14.59 4.27
CA ILE A 112 9.27 -15.68 5.02
C ILE A 112 8.54 -16.64 4.08
N GLU A 113 7.65 -16.11 3.24
CA GLU A 113 6.92 -16.87 2.22
C GLU A 113 7.01 -16.11 0.90
N TYR A 114 7.28 -16.82 -0.19
CA TYR A 114 7.27 -16.29 -1.55
C TYR A 114 7.05 -17.44 -2.52
N GLY A 115 6.46 -17.16 -3.68
CA GLY A 115 6.35 -18.13 -4.76
C GLY A 115 7.67 -18.26 -5.53
N ASP A 116 7.95 -19.48 -5.99
CA ASP A 116 9.01 -19.73 -6.95
C ASP A 116 8.59 -19.24 -8.34
N GLY A 117 9.54 -18.68 -9.09
CA GLY A 117 9.29 -18.26 -10.47
C GLY A 117 10.57 -17.83 -11.16
N GLU A 118 10.61 -18.02 -12.46
CA GLU A 118 11.76 -17.57 -13.25
C GLU A 118 11.77 -16.04 -13.36
N PRO A 119 12.96 -15.42 -13.44
CA PRO A 119 13.08 -14.00 -13.80
C PRO A 119 12.52 -13.77 -15.19
N GLU A 120 11.77 -12.69 -15.36
CA GLU A 120 11.38 -12.21 -16.67
C GLU A 120 12.29 -11.05 -17.06
N THR A 121 12.83 -11.07 -18.29
CA THR A 121 13.79 -10.05 -18.75
C THR A 121 13.12 -8.70 -18.94
N ASP A 122 11.92 -8.71 -19.54
CA ASP A 122 11.24 -7.52 -20.07
C ASP A 122 9.82 -7.40 -19.53
N PHE A 123 9.57 -7.94 -18.33
CA PHE A 123 8.31 -7.78 -17.62
C PHE A 123 8.53 -6.95 -16.36
N PRO A 124 7.65 -5.98 -16.04
CA PRO A 124 6.46 -5.57 -16.82
C PRO A 124 6.71 -4.94 -18.21
N TYR A 125 7.87 -4.35 -18.45
CA TYR A 125 8.28 -3.79 -19.75
C TYR A 125 9.81 -3.79 -19.91
N GLU A 126 10.30 -3.49 -21.12
CA GLU A 126 11.74 -3.40 -21.43
C GLU A 126 12.44 -2.30 -20.60
N ASP A 127 13.68 -2.56 -20.18
CA ASP A 127 14.48 -1.67 -19.33
C ASP A 127 13.81 -1.32 -17.98
N TYR A 128 13.12 -2.30 -17.39
CA TYR A 128 12.46 -2.13 -16.10
C TYR A 128 13.47 -1.73 -15.00
N PRO A 129 13.26 -0.58 -14.31
CA PRO A 129 14.27 -0.04 -13.42
C PRO A 129 14.40 -0.83 -12.12
N ILE A 130 15.57 -0.76 -11.50
CA ILE A 130 15.79 -1.34 -10.16
C ILE A 130 15.20 -0.46 -9.04
N ALA A 131 14.83 0.78 -9.36
CA ALA A 131 14.14 1.71 -8.48
C ALA A 131 13.42 2.79 -9.30
N PHE A 132 12.25 3.22 -8.84
CA PHE A 132 11.51 4.35 -9.40
C PHE A 132 11.92 5.67 -8.72
N PRO A 133 11.73 6.84 -9.38
CA PRO A 133 12.00 8.12 -8.76
C PRO A 133 11.29 8.25 -7.42
N GLY A 134 11.98 8.79 -6.40
CA GLY A 134 11.43 8.93 -5.06
C GLY A 134 10.89 10.33 -4.77
N ALA A 135 9.87 10.43 -3.94
CA ALA A 135 9.36 11.71 -3.44
C ALA A 135 8.88 11.62 -1.98
N SER A 136 8.89 12.76 -1.28
CA SER A 136 8.17 12.88 -0.01
C SER A 136 6.67 12.84 -0.25
N VAL A 137 5.90 12.30 0.69
CA VAL A 137 4.43 12.21 0.57
C VAL A 137 3.70 12.95 1.69
N SER A 138 2.52 13.43 1.34
CA SER A 138 1.48 13.84 2.29
C SER A 138 0.43 12.76 2.46
N LEU A 139 -0.11 12.65 3.67
CA LEU A 139 -1.22 11.74 4.01
C LEU A 139 -2.50 12.55 4.19
N LEU A 140 -3.38 12.56 3.19
CA LEU A 140 -4.64 13.32 3.21
C LEU A 140 -5.78 12.47 3.78
N ALA A 141 -6.37 12.90 4.89
CA ALA A 141 -7.40 12.13 5.57
C ALA A 141 -8.66 11.99 4.71
N ILE A 142 -9.02 10.76 4.36
CA ILE A 142 -10.23 10.43 3.60
C ILE A 142 -11.44 10.53 4.54
N SER A 143 -12.50 11.16 4.07
CA SER A 143 -13.70 11.36 4.88
C SER A 143 -14.35 10.02 5.28
N SER A 144 -14.95 9.99 6.47
CA SER A 144 -15.64 8.78 6.95
C SER A 144 -16.82 8.37 6.06
N GLU A 145 -17.41 9.33 5.33
CA GLU A 145 -18.49 9.06 4.38
C GLU A 145 -17.94 8.37 3.13
N ALA A 146 -16.83 8.89 2.57
CA ALA A 146 -16.11 8.24 1.48
C ALA A 146 -15.72 6.80 1.81
N GLN A 147 -15.15 6.56 3.00
CA GLN A 147 -14.77 5.21 3.46
C GLN A 147 -15.96 4.25 3.58
N LYS A 148 -17.11 4.73 4.06
CA LYS A 148 -18.35 3.94 4.08
C LYS A 148 -18.83 3.60 2.66
N SER A 149 -18.66 4.52 1.73
CA SER A 149 -19.01 4.32 0.33
C SER A 149 -18.07 3.34 -0.36
N ILE A 150 -16.75 3.44 -0.16
CA ILE A 150 -15.77 2.44 -0.64
C ILE A 150 -16.15 1.04 -0.15
N HIS A 151 -16.43 0.90 1.14
CA HIS A 151 -16.86 -0.38 1.72
C HIS A 151 -18.17 -0.90 1.09
N SER A 152 -19.10 -0.01 0.73
CA SER A 152 -20.35 -0.39 0.06
C SER A 152 -20.13 -0.82 -1.39
N VAL A 153 -19.20 -0.17 -2.11
CA VAL A 153 -18.81 -0.54 -3.48
C VAL A 153 -18.08 -1.89 -3.48
N ASN A 154 -17.07 -2.09 -2.63
CA ASN A 154 -16.35 -3.36 -2.53
C ASN A 154 -17.27 -4.54 -2.18
N ALA A 155 -18.33 -4.28 -1.38
CA ALA A 155 -19.34 -5.29 -1.03
C ALA A 155 -20.42 -5.49 -2.12
N GLY A 156 -20.32 -4.85 -3.29
CA GLY A 156 -21.32 -4.95 -4.36
C GLY A 156 -22.67 -4.33 -4.03
N ARG A 157 -22.77 -3.49 -2.99
CA ARG A 157 -24.03 -2.87 -2.51
C ARG A 157 -24.34 -1.52 -3.14
N THR A 158 -23.40 -0.95 -3.90
CA THR A 158 -23.56 0.37 -4.53
C THR A 158 -22.98 0.33 -5.94
N GLN A 159 -23.67 0.95 -6.89
CA GLN A 159 -23.17 1.06 -8.26
C GLN A 159 -21.96 1.99 -8.32
N ILE A 160 -20.91 1.55 -9.01
CA ILE A 160 -19.64 2.26 -9.14
C ILE A 160 -19.78 3.64 -9.81
N THR A 161 -20.76 3.82 -10.69
CA THR A 161 -20.98 5.05 -11.47
C THR A 161 -21.41 6.24 -10.60
N SER A 162 -22.39 6.05 -9.72
CA SER A 162 -22.84 7.10 -8.80
C SER A 162 -21.77 7.47 -7.77
N TRP A 163 -20.90 6.51 -7.44
CA TRP A 163 -19.78 6.75 -6.54
C TRP A 163 -18.68 7.59 -7.21
N ARG A 164 -18.35 7.30 -8.48
CA ARG A 164 -17.37 8.07 -9.28
C ARG A 164 -17.66 9.57 -9.32
N GLU A 165 -18.92 9.93 -9.53
CA GLU A 165 -19.34 11.33 -9.61
C GLU A 165 -19.19 12.06 -8.26
N LYS A 166 -19.40 11.35 -7.15
CA LYS A 166 -19.38 11.93 -5.81
C LYS A 166 -17.97 12.05 -5.23
N TYR A 167 -17.09 11.12 -5.55
CA TYR A 167 -15.74 11.03 -4.98
C TYR A 167 -14.66 10.80 -6.06
N PRO A 168 -14.53 11.71 -7.04
CA PRO A 168 -13.63 11.51 -8.18
C PRO A 168 -12.15 11.43 -7.76
N ASP A 169 -11.73 12.12 -6.71
CA ASP A 169 -10.32 12.18 -6.26
C ASP A 169 -9.80 10.85 -5.73
N ILE A 170 -10.70 10.02 -5.21
CA ILE A 170 -10.38 8.72 -4.62
C ILE A 170 -10.98 7.57 -5.44
N PHE A 171 -11.49 7.87 -6.64
CA PHE A 171 -12.07 6.88 -7.53
C PHE A 171 -11.01 5.98 -8.16
N GLY A 172 -11.30 4.68 -8.23
CA GLY A 172 -10.42 3.69 -8.83
C GLY A 172 -9.25 3.29 -7.92
N CYS A 173 -8.23 2.67 -8.51
CA CYS A 173 -7.00 2.31 -7.82
C CYS A 173 -6.27 3.58 -7.41
N LYS A 174 -6.09 3.79 -6.11
CA LYS A 174 -5.35 4.93 -5.56
C LYS A 174 -4.42 4.49 -4.46
N HIS A 175 -3.32 5.21 -4.32
CA HIS A 175 -2.41 5.01 -3.21
C HIS A 175 -3.09 5.39 -1.89
N GLN A 176 -3.20 4.43 -0.97
CA GLN A 176 -3.91 4.63 0.29
C GLN A 176 -3.16 3.98 1.45
N VAL A 177 -3.22 4.59 2.63
CA VAL A 177 -2.82 3.99 3.91
C VAL A 177 -4.01 3.92 4.85
N GLY A 178 -4.20 2.76 5.48
CA GLY A 178 -5.26 2.54 6.46
C GLY A 178 -6.67 2.48 5.86
N GLY A 179 -7.67 2.32 6.73
CA GLY A 179 -9.07 2.19 6.31
C GLY A 179 -9.38 1.01 5.40
N GLU A 180 -10.28 1.28 4.46
CA GLU A 180 -10.77 0.39 3.42
C GLU A 180 -10.24 0.85 2.05
N PRO A 181 -9.41 0.07 1.36
CA PRO A 181 -8.96 0.45 0.00
C PRO A 181 -10.10 0.25 -0.99
N PHE A 182 -10.09 1.01 -2.08
CA PHE A 182 -10.89 0.67 -3.25
C PHE A 182 -10.30 -0.60 -3.90
N LEU A 183 -11.14 -1.59 -4.19
CA LEU A 183 -10.67 -2.80 -4.85
C LEU A 183 -11.02 -2.83 -6.33
N ILE A 184 -10.08 -3.34 -7.12
CA ILE A 184 -10.23 -3.58 -8.56
C ILE A 184 -11.23 -4.72 -8.77
N GLN A 185 -10.96 -5.85 -8.11
CA GLN A 185 -11.79 -7.04 -8.18
C GLN A 185 -12.86 -6.98 -7.07
N GLN A 186 -14.09 -6.63 -7.46
CA GLN A 186 -15.25 -6.62 -6.56
C GLN A 186 -15.79 -8.05 -6.42
N ASN A 187 -15.45 -8.73 -5.32
CA ASN A 187 -15.91 -10.09 -5.05
C ASN A 187 -17.01 -10.11 -3.97
N PRO A 188 -18.15 -10.80 -4.16
CA PRO A 188 -19.13 -11.07 -3.10
C PRO A 188 -18.53 -11.73 -1.85
N ASP A 189 -17.44 -12.50 -2.02
CA ASP A 189 -16.67 -13.15 -0.97
C ASP A 189 -15.47 -12.31 -0.48
N TYR A 190 -15.42 -11.02 -0.80
CA TYR A 190 -14.35 -10.08 -0.44
C TYR A 190 -13.90 -10.14 1.03
N GLU A 191 -14.83 -10.38 1.98
CA GLU A 191 -14.45 -10.50 3.39
C GLU A 191 -13.53 -11.71 3.67
N LYS A 192 -13.66 -12.79 2.90
CA LYS A 192 -12.79 -13.98 2.99
C LYS A 192 -11.40 -13.71 2.43
N GLU A 193 -11.32 -12.96 1.33
CA GLU A 193 -10.04 -12.53 0.74
C GLU A 193 -9.23 -11.64 1.69
N ARG A 194 -9.90 -10.96 2.63
CA ARG A 194 -9.24 -10.21 3.72
C ARG A 194 -8.91 -11.02 4.97
N ASP A 195 -9.10 -12.34 4.99
CA ASP A 195 -8.61 -13.18 6.09
C ASP A 195 -7.13 -13.53 5.92
N VAL A 196 -6.32 -12.53 5.57
CA VAL A 196 -4.86 -12.62 5.56
C VAL A 196 -4.39 -12.88 6.99
N ARG A 197 -3.63 -13.96 7.19
CA ARG A 197 -3.14 -14.38 8.51
C ARG A 197 -1.63 -14.34 8.56
N CYS A 198 -1.12 -13.88 9.69
CA CYS A 198 0.32 -13.82 9.93
C CYS A 198 0.90 -15.24 9.89
N PRO A 199 1.94 -15.51 9.08
CA PRO A 199 2.52 -16.84 8.99
C PRO A 199 3.11 -17.31 10.32
N GLU A 200 3.54 -16.37 11.18
CA GLU A 200 4.09 -16.67 12.50
C GLU A 200 2.98 -16.90 13.55
N CYS A 201 2.23 -15.86 13.92
CA CYS A 201 1.28 -15.95 15.03
C CYS A 201 -0.14 -16.39 14.65
N LYS A 202 -0.41 -16.63 13.35
CA LYS A 202 -1.70 -17.04 12.76
C LYS A 202 -2.89 -16.08 13.01
N LYS A 203 -2.64 -14.92 13.62
CA LYS A 203 -3.62 -13.85 13.81
C LYS A 203 -3.86 -13.14 12.49
N ARG A 204 -5.09 -12.65 12.31
CA ARG A 204 -5.46 -11.80 11.16
C ARG A 204 -4.56 -10.57 11.08
N MET A 205 -4.09 -10.27 9.88
CA MET A 205 -3.27 -9.10 9.56
C MET A 205 -4.16 -7.99 9.03
N PRO A 206 -4.28 -6.86 9.75
CA PRO A 206 -4.98 -5.70 9.24
C PRO A 206 -4.33 -5.20 7.95
N PHE A 207 -5.18 -4.68 7.06
CA PHE A 207 -4.74 -3.88 5.92
C PHE A 207 -3.87 -2.71 6.40
N LEU A 208 -2.80 -2.45 5.66
CA LEU A 208 -1.90 -1.33 5.88
C LEU A 208 -1.98 -0.33 4.73
N ALA A 209 -1.72 -0.76 3.50
CA ALA A 209 -1.61 0.16 2.37
C ALA A 209 -2.02 -0.52 1.05
N ALA A 210 -2.51 0.29 0.12
CA ALA A 210 -2.76 -0.09 -1.27
C ALA A 210 -1.93 0.85 -2.14
N ILE A 211 -1.20 0.32 -3.11
CA ILE A 211 -0.37 1.10 -4.02
C ILE A 211 -0.80 0.77 -5.45
N ALA A 212 -1.41 1.73 -6.14
CA ALA A 212 -1.81 1.63 -7.54
C ALA A 212 -0.59 1.61 -8.48
N ASP A 213 -0.85 1.43 -9.78
CA ASP A 213 0.16 1.42 -10.84
C ASP A 213 0.84 2.77 -11.09
N ASP A 214 0.22 3.85 -10.62
CA ASP A 214 0.76 5.20 -10.74
C ASP A 214 2.09 5.34 -10.00
N CYS A 215 3.06 5.94 -10.67
CA CYS A 215 4.34 6.25 -10.08
C CYS A 215 4.92 7.52 -10.71
N LEU A 216 6.10 7.93 -10.26
CA LEU A 216 6.78 9.12 -10.79
C LEU A 216 7.43 8.91 -12.16
N ASP A 217 7.08 7.83 -12.86
CA ASP A 217 7.46 7.49 -14.24
C ASP A 217 6.19 7.42 -15.10
N GLU A 218 6.28 7.89 -16.35
CA GLU A 218 5.14 7.97 -17.28
C GLU A 218 4.52 6.63 -17.64
N ARG A 219 5.29 5.52 -17.49
CA ARG A 219 4.82 4.16 -17.76
C ARG A 219 4.13 3.51 -16.57
N GLY A 220 4.22 4.08 -15.38
CA GLY A 220 3.76 3.41 -14.15
C GLY A 220 4.64 2.21 -13.76
N PHE A 221 4.16 1.44 -12.79
CA PHE A 221 4.84 0.20 -12.38
C PHE A 221 4.66 -0.92 -13.40
N THR A 222 3.58 -0.94 -14.17
CA THR A 222 3.18 -2.08 -15.01
C THR A 222 2.53 -1.70 -16.34
N GLU A 223 2.43 -0.41 -16.69
CA GLU A 223 1.66 0.10 -17.84
C GLU A 223 0.17 -0.30 -17.79
N ASN A 224 -0.35 -0.59 -16.60
CA ASN A 224 -1.73 -1.00 -16.38
C ASN A 224 -2.32 -0.32 -15.14
N GLU A 225 -3.09 0.75 -15.36
CA GLU A 225 -3.83 1.48 -14.32
C GLU A 225 -4.83 0.59 -13.53
N GLY A 226 -5.18 -0.57 -14.09
CA GLY A 226 -5.99 -1.63 -13.48
C GLY A 226 -5.21 -2.55 -12.54
N VAL A 227 -4.03 -2.15 -12.07
CA VAL A 227 -3.19 -2.94 -11.14
C VAL A 227 -2.97 -2.21 -9.80
N GLN A 228 -2.94 -2.96 -8.70
CA GLN A 228 -2.50 -2.47 -7.39
C GLN A 228 -1.84 -3.55 -6.54
N VAL A 229 -0.92 -3.16 -5.66
CA VAL A 229 -0.37 -4.00 -4.59
C VAL A 229 -1.05 -3.69 -3.27
N LEU A 230 -1.53 -4.71 -2.58
CA LEU A 230 -2.12 -4.61 -1.25
C LEU A 230 -1.14 -5.12 -0.20
N PHE A 231 -0.90 -4.31 0.83
CA PHE A 231 -0.04 -4.61 1.96
C PHE A 231 -0.86 -4.80 3.24
N HIS A 232 -0.55 -5.85 3.98
CA HIS A 232 -1.07 -6.15 5.31
C HIS A 232 0.07 -6.25 6.31
N LEU A 233 -0.16 -5.85 7.57
CA LEU A 233 0.89 -5.81 8.60
C LEU A 233 0.45 -6.49 9.90
N CYS A 234 1.21 -7.50 10.31
CA CYS A 234 1.15 -8.02 11.66
C CYS A 234 2.04 -7.19 12.58
N SER A 235 1.48 -6.19 13.26
CA SER A 235 2.26 -5.33 14.17
C SER A 235 2.90 -6.05 15.37
N ALA A 236 2.45 -7.26 15.71
CA ALA A 236 3.02 -8.04 16.81
C ALA A 236 4.28 -8.82 16.41
N CYS A 237 4.31 -9.35 15.18
CA CYS A 237 5.45 -10.11 14.65
C CYS A 237 6.33 -9.26 13.71
N PHE A 238 5.84 -8.07 13.35
CA PHE A 238 6.45 -7.16 12.39
C PHE A 238 6.64 -7.77 11.00
N ILE A 239 5.63 -8.55 10.58
CA ILE A 239 5.58 -9.25 9.31
C ILE A 239 4.62 -8.53 8.38
N PHE A 240 5.08 -8.29 7.15
CA PHE A 240 4.30 -7.80 6.03
C PHE A 240 3.83 -8.97 5.19
N PHE A 241 2.63 -8.82 4.64
CA PHE A 241 2.11 -9.69 3.59
C PHE A 241 1.70 -8.79 2.44
N ALA A 242 2.09 -9.12 1.22
CA ALA A 242 1.74 -8.38 0.02
C ALA A 242 1.28 -9.30 -1.09
N PHE A 243 0.38 -8.79 -1.93
CA PHE A 243 -0.12 -9.45 -3.12
C PHE A 243 -0.68 -8.40 -4.08
N GLN A 244 -0.71 -8.73 -5.36
CA GLN A 244 -1.29 -7.85 -6.38
C GLN A 244 -2.78 -8.16 -6.64
N GLN A 245 -3.48 -7.16 -7.15
CA GLN A 245 -4.75 -7.32 -7.86
C GLN A 245 -4.61 -6.69 -9.25
N CYS A 246 -5.26 -7.31 -10.23
CA CYS A 246 -5.33 -6.86 -11.62
C CYS A 246 -6.78 -7.00 -12.11
N ASP A 247 -7.22 -6.16 -13.04
CA ASP A 247 -8.52 -6.25 -13.71
C ASP A 247 -8.63 -7.40 -14.72
#